data_AF-A0A9N9D1U6-F1
#
_entry.id   AF-A0A9N9D1U6-F1
#
_cell.length_a   1.000
_cell.length_b   1.000
_cell.length_c   1.000
_cell.angle_alpha   90.00
_cell.angle_beta   90.00
_cell.angle_gamma   90.00
#
_symmetry.space_group_name_H-M   'P 1'
#
loop_
_entity.id
_entity.type
_entity.pdbx_description
1 polymer ?
#
loop_
_entity_poly.entity_id
_entity_poly.type
_entity_poly.pdbx_seq_one_letter_code
_entity_poly.pdbx_strand_id
1 'polypeptide(L)'
;MGRISPNIREGAKVSVLGPVVGEIIARPLLGELWKTKRLSATVIQAAPSKNKNRWVISLDLQPEARIEVAAGHMKFEGFFTNNSDTNQCMNDESEEEGVGETDISSDSDRDSDCGQNEDGEAVSLNDANSTLWANKIITIDSRQVSYSYSSTPVVHIGDITNVMPRQFFEHFMPVDFINSVVIPSTNRCARECERGWHDLTWMEFMKFIGILTIMTYIKCADICDYWSNKQDTKRILLTFGQYMPHQRFRKIIKYLKLTDDVSEDNDDPFYFARQFHDAFNENLKMAVSPSTYLCIDESMCQWMGKVDKGPFQQKIPRKPHLIGCEFKTIADAQVNLLLRLDPVEPPAYITKKKFSDQYPPTVASVLRLTEPWFRSGRTIIGDSWFGSIDTCTTLYNHGLYSILQIKKHRYWPKYIPHDIIDALEDAYRSFVSRARSINNVDLTVCSLRDRKKIVLLASCFTTTLGSEVKRYIKDCSNVTFHRSVLFDEYCEYKSAVDILNNLRNNTLSYHDVLVSKCSVDRIFAFYLSIVEANSFFAYCRFVPEKQNIKHVDFRKQLVRLNFDYYLGIPVAD
;
A
#
# COMPACT_ATOMS: atom_id res chain seq x y z
N MET A 1 -2.42 -7.27 -22.74
CA MET A 1 -2.40 -7.49 -24.20
C MET A 1 -3.77 -8.04 -24.60
N GLY A 2 -4.65 -7.19 -25.13
CA GLY A 2 -5.96 -7.63 -25.62
C GLY A 2 -5.78 -8.34 -26.96
N ARG A 3 -6.43 -9.48 -27.12
CA ARG A 3 -6.46 -10.29 -28.34
C ARG A 3 -6.80 -9.40 -29.55
N ILE A 4 -5.84 -9.19 -30.45
CA ILE A 4 -6.13 -8.64 -31.78
C ILE A 4 -6.80 -9.77 -32.57
N SER A 5 -8.00 -9.50 -33.10
CA SER A 5 -8.77 -10.49 -33.85
C SER A 5 -7.98 -10.94 -35.09
N PRO A 6 -7.80 -12.25 -35.34
CA PRO A 6 -7.00 -12.76 -36.46
C PRO A 6 -7.63 -12.50 -37.85
N ASN A 7 -8.77 -11.81 -37.93
CA ASN A 7 -9.57 -11.63 -39.15
C ASN A 7 -9.68 -10.17 -39.63
N ILE A 8 -8.73 -9.29 -39.28
CA ILE A 8 -8.74 -7.90 -39.74
C ILE A 8 -8.33 -7.84 -41.22
N ARG A 9 -9.21 -7.29 -42.07
CA ARG A 9 -9.03 -7.14 -43.52
C ARG A 9 -8.35 -5.80 -43.87
N GLU A 10 -7.73 -5.73 -45.05
CA GLU A 10 -7.26 -4.46 -45.63
C GLU A 10 -8.44 -3.47 -45.77
N GLY A 11 -8.17 -2.19 -45.52
CA GLY A 11 -9.16 -1.12 -45.46
C GLY A 11 -9.95 -1.03 -44.16
N ALA A 12 -9.77 -1.96 -43.20
CA ALA A 12 -10.46 -1.89 -41.92
C ALA A 12 -9.96 -0.71 -41.07
N LYS A 13 -10.90 0.03 -40.47
CA LYS A 13 -10.60 1.03 -39.42
C LYS A 13 -10.34 0.33 -38.10
N VAL A 14 -9.22 0.66 -37.48
CA VAL A 14 -8.78 0.12 -36.18
C VAL A 14 -8.40 1.25 -35.24
N SER A 15 -8.53 1.01 -33.94
CA SER A 15 -8.05 1.95 -32.92
C SER A 15 -6.78 1.40 -32.27
N VAL A 16 -5.73 2.20 -32.26
CA VAL A 16 -4.44 1.86 -31.64
C VAL A 16 -4.25 2.72 -30.40
N LEU A 17 -3.74 2.15 -29.31
CA LEU A 17 -3.43 2.93 -28.11
C LEU A 17 -2.20 3.80 -28.40
N GLY A 18 -2.29 5.12 -28.20
CA GLY A 18 -1.18 6.05 -28.44
C GLY A 18 0.13 5.67 -27.75
N PRO A 19 0.11 5.26 -26.46
CA PRO A 19 1.31 4.77 -25.77
C PRO A 19 1.93 3.49 -26.34
N VAL A 20 1.16 2.70 -27.10
CA VAL A 20 1.63 1.42 -27.71
C VAL A 20 2.39 1.67 -29.01
N VAL A 21 2.16 2.80 -29.68
CA VAL A 21 2.95 3.19 -30.85
C VAL A 21 4.39 3.56 -30.43
N GLY A 22 4.65 3.77 -29.14
CA GLY A 22 5.97 4.05 -28.59
C GLY A 22 6.41 5.49 -28.85
N GLU A 23 6.99 6.15 -27.85
CA GLU A 23 7.38 7.56 -27.95
C GLU A 23 8.30 7.82 -29.15
N ILE A 24 9.26 6.92 -29.40
CA ILE A 24 10.26 7.04 -30.47
C ILE A 24 9.61 7.09 -31.87
N ILE A 25 8.51 6.35 -32.10
CA ILE A 25 7.83 6.30 -33.40
C ILE A 25 6.73 7.36 -33.48
N ALA A 26 5.96 7.54 -32.40
CA ALA A 26 4.73 8.34 -32.44
C ALA A 26 4.97 9.84 -32.23
N ARG A 27 5.96 10.22 -31.40
CA ARG A 27 6.23 11.63 -31.08
C ARG A 27 6.67 12.45 -32.30
N PRO A 28 7.55 11.94 -33.20
CA PRO A 28 7.89 12.65 -34.44
C PRO A 28 6.72 12.76 -35.42
N LEU A 29 5.81 11.77 -35.44
CA LEU A 29 4.69 11.71 -36.38
C LEU A 29 3.48 12.55 -35.93
N LEU A 30 3.22 12.65 -34.62
CA LEU A 30 1.95 13.16 -34.09
C LEU A 30 2.10 14.34 -33.12
N GLY A 31 3.34 14.73 -32.79
CA GLY A 31 3.60 15.67 -31.69
C GLY A 31 2.96 15.19 -30.39
N GLU A 32 2.49 16.09 -29.51
CA GLU A 32 1.90 15.72 -28.21
C GLU A 32 0.63 14.84 -28.28
N LEU A 33 0.03 14.66 -29.47
CA LEU A 33 -1.17 13.84 -29.67
C LEU A 33 -0.92 12.34 -29.48
N TRP A 34 0.33 11.86 -29.51
CA TRP A 34 0.64 10.45 -29.24
C TRP A 34 0.25 10.02 -27.81
N LYS A 35 0.13 10.98 -26.87
CA LYS A 35 -0.31 10.75 -25.49
C LYS A 35 -1.81 10.48 -25.36
N THR A 36 -2.58 10.58 -26.45
CA THR A 36 -4.01 10.26 -26.45
C THR A 36 -4.26 8.77 -26.28
N LYS A 37 -5.37 8.41 -25.59
CA LYS A 37 -5.66 7.00 -25.27
C LYS A 37 -5.97 6.14 -26.50
N ARG A 38 -6.45 6.70 -27.61
CA ARG A 38 -6.76 5.98 -28.85
C ARG A 38 -6.53 6.85 -30.07
N LEU A 39 -5.82 6.31 -31.05
CA LEU A 39 -5.61 6.87 -32.37
C LEU A 39 -6.36 6.03 -33.40
N SER A 40 -7.06 6.68 -34.32
CA SER A 40 -7.70 6.00 -35.45
C SER A 40 -6.67 5.69 -36.53
N ALA A 41 -6.72 4.47 -37.05
CA ALA A 41 -5.80 3.99 -38.06
C ALA A 41 -6.54 3.14 -39.09
N THR A 42 -5.96 3.01 -40.27
CA THR A 42 -6.48 2.20 -41.37
C THR A 42 -5.47 1.12 -41.72
N VAL A 43 -5.92 -0.13 -41.87
CA VAL A 43 -5.05 -1.24 -42.27
C VAL A 43 -4.77 -1.15 -43.76
N ILE A 44 -3.53 -0.90 -44.13
CA ILE A 44 -3.09 -0.78 -45.53
C ILE A 44 -2.81 -2.16 -46.11
N GLN A 45 -2.14 -3.02 -45.36
CA GLN A 45 -1.73 -4.34 -45.84
C GLN A 45 -1.91 -5.40 -44.75
N ALA A 46 -2.59 -6.49 -45.09
CA ALA A 46 -2.67 -7.69 -44.26
C ALA A 46 -1.69 -8.72 -44.81
N ALA A 47 -0.69 -9.15 -44.00
CA ALA A 47 0.37 -10.02 -44.51
C ALA A 47 -0.19 -11.38 -44.99
N PRO A 48 0.05 -11.78 -46.26
CA PRO A 48 -0.44 -13.05 -46.77
C PRO A 48 0.45 -14.21 -46.29
N SER A 49 -0.11 -15.06 -45.44
CA SER A 49 0.36 -16.41 -45.09
C SER A 49 1.75 -16.60 -44.45
N LYS A 50 1.74 -16.80 -43.11
CA LYS A 50 2.49 -17.79 -42.30
C LYS A 50 2.55 -17.37 -40.81
N ASN A 51 2.31 -16.10 -40.50
CA ASN A 51 2.11 -15.58 -39.14
C ASN A 51 0.83 -14.73 -39.06
N LYS A 52 -0.19 -15.20 -38.31
CA LYS A 52 -1.54 -14.59 -38.26
C LYS A 52 -1.64 -13.23 -37.54
N ASN A 53 -0.52 -12.62 -37.15
CA ASN A 53 -0.51 -11.43 -36.28
C ASN A 53 0.41 -10.31 -36.79
N ARG A 54 0.45 -10.02 -38.10
CA ARG A 54 1.23 -8.91 -38.67
C ARG A 54 0.39 -8.08 -39.65
N TRP A 55 0.34 -6.78 -39.42
CA TRP A 55 -0.41 -5.81 -40.24
C TRP A 55 0.43 -4.56 -40.48
N VAL A 56 0.26 -3.91 -41.63
CA VAL A 56 0.75 -2.55 -41.85
C VAL A 56 -0.43 -1.60 -41.79
N ILE A 57 -0.33 -0.59 -40.93
CA ILE A 57 -1.36 0.43 -40.72
C ILE A 57 -0.81 1.82 -41.07
N SER A 58 -1.71 2.73 -41.46
CA SER A 58 -1.47 4.17 -41.41
C SER A 58 -2.39 4.83 -40.41
N LEU A 59 -1.90 5.87 -39.75
CA LEU A 59 -2.72 6.67 -38.84
C LEU A 59 -3.53 7.66 -39.68
N ASP A 60 -4.79 7.87 -39.33
CA ASP A 60 -5.66 8.76 -40.10
C ASP A 60 -5.16 10.22 -40.09
N LEU A 61 -4.41 10.61 -39.06
CA LEU A 61 -3.78 11.93 -38.93
C LEU A 61 -2.48 12.06 -39.74
N GLN A 62 -1.88 10.95 -40.18
CA GLN A 62 -0.64 10.86 -40.95
C GLN A 62 -0.75 9.69 -41.94
N PRO A 63 -1.64 9.78 -42.96
CA PRO A 63 -1.95 8.67 -43.85
C PRO A 63 -0.75 8.19 -44.70
N GLU A 64 0.26 9.04 -44.87
CA GLU A 64 1.52 8.80 -45.57
C GLU A 64 2.52 7.91 -44.80
N ALA A 65 2.36 7.79 -43.48
CA ALA A 65 3.24 7.00 -42.62
C ALA A 65 2.79 5.53 -42.56
N ARG A 66 3.74 4.60 -42.75
CA ARG A 66 3.50 3.15 -42.63
C ARG A 66 4.09 2.61 -41.34
N ILE A 67 3.27 1.96 -40.54
CA ILE A 67 3.65 1.32 -39.29
C ILE A 67 3.30 -0.16 -39.36
N GLU A 68 4.32 -1.01 -39.28
CA GLU A 68 4.13 -2.44 -39.10
C GLU A 68 3.76 -2.72 -37.63
N VAL A 69 2.74 -3.54 -37.42
CA VAL A 69 2.28 -4.00 -36.11
C VAL A 69 2.34 -5.52 -36.09
N ALA A 70 3.15 -6.08 -35.19
CA ALA A 70 3.25 -7.52 -34.96
C ALA A 70 3.23 -7.84 -33.46
N ALA A 71 2.36 -8.76 -33.02
CA ALA A 71 2.16 -9.21 -31.62
C ALA A 71 3.12 -8.63 -30.54
N GLY A 72 2.84 -7.41 -30.06
CA GLY A 72 3.59 -6.75 -28.98
C GLY A 72 4.66 -5.72 -29.42
N HIS A 73 4.92 -5.60 -30.72
CA HIS A 73 5.93 -4.72 -31.32
C HIS A 73 5.34 -3.91 -32.48
N MET A 74 5.80 -2.67 -32.61
CA MET A 74 5.53 -1.81 -33.76
C MET A 74 6.84 -1.30 -34.34
N LYS A 75 6.90 -1.19 -35.66
CA LYS A 75 8.07 -0.70 -36.39
C LYS A 75 7.62 0.30 -37.45
N PHE A 76 8.25 1.46 -37.48
CA PHE A 76 8.07 2.41 -38.58
C PHE A 76 8.73 1.84 -39.84
N GLU A 77 7.96 1.68 -40.92
CA GLU A 77 8.48 1.17 -42.20
C GLU A 77 8.91 2.30 -43.15
N GLY A 78 8.44 3.52 -42.92
CA GLY A 78 8.77 4.68 -43.74
C GLY A 78 7.53 5.50 -44.12
N PHE A 79 7.77 6.57 -44.85
CA PHE A 79 6.72 7.33 -45.52
C PHE A 79 6.52 6.82 -46.95
N PHE A 80 5.37 7.12 -47.53
CA PHE A 80 5.14 6.94 -48.97
C PHE A 80 6.22 7.67 -49.77
N THR A 81 7.16 6.93 -50.37
CA THR A 81 8.07 7.46 -51.38
C THR A 81 7.54 7.05 -52.75
N ASN A 82 7.02 8.00 -53.52
CA ASN A 82 7.21 7.91 -54.96
C ASN A 82 8.71 8.10 -55.19
N ASN A 83 9.38 7.06 -55.72
CA ASN A 83 10.82 7.04 -55.93
C ASN A 83 11.36 8.37 -56.50
N SER A 84 12.27 9.01 -55.75
CA SER A 84 13.48 9.63 -56.28
C SER A 84 14.40 10.09 -55.13
N ASP A 85 15.53 9.39 -55.04
CA ASP A 85 16.87 9.91 -54.72
C ASP A 85 17.33 10.28 -53.30
N THR A 86 18.34 9.49 -52.89
CA THR A 86 19.65 9.85 -52.27
C THR A 86 19.79 10.24 -50.79
N ASN A 87 20.48 9.34 -50.06
CA ASN A 87 21.64 9.51 -49.17
C ASN A 87 21.88 10.86 -48.45
N GLN A 88 22.02 10.84 -47.11
CA GLN A 88 23.32 10.95 -46.39
C GLN A 88 23.14 11.04 -44.86
N CYS A 89 24.18 10.55 -44.15
CA CYS A 89 24.39 10.49 -42.70
C CYS A 89 24.46 11.86 -41.99
N MET A 90 24.25 11.91 -40.66
CA MET A 90 25.31 12.07 -39.64
C MET A 90 24.77 12.39 -38.22
N ASN A 91 25.36 11.67 -37.25
CA ASN A 91 25.78 11.93 -35.87
C ASN A 91 25.30 13.10 -34.98
N ASP A 92 25.24 12.72 -33.69
CA ASP A 92 25.62 13.39 -32.42
C ASP A 92 25.00 14.74 -32.02
N GLU A 93 24.44 14.82 -30.81
CA GLU A 93 25.13 15.42 -29.66
C GLU A 93 24.34 15.26 -28.34
N SER A 94 25.09 14.99 -27.29
CA SER A 94 24.77 14.93 -25.87
C SER A 94 24.74 16.31 -25.24
N GLU A 95 23.86 16.56 -24.26
CA GLU A 95 24.12 17.57 -23.23
C GLU A 95 23.34 17.31 -21.92
N GLU A 96 23.96 17.76 -20.83
CA GLU A 96 23.87 17.30 -19.44
C GLU A 96 22.69 17.84 -18.61
N GLU A 97 22.50 17.14 -17.49
CA GLU A 97 21.52 17.36 -16.43
C GLU A 97 21.73 18.64 -15.61
N GLY A 98 20.64 19.35 -15.35
CA GLY A 98 20.51 20.35 -14.28
C GLY A 98 19.52 19.87 -13.23
N VAL A 99 20.02 19.64 -12.02
CA VAL A 99 19.28 19.16 -10.84
C VAL A 99 18.30 20.23 -10.35
N GLY A 100 17.03 19.84 -10.19
CA GLY A 100 15.97 20.62 -9.54
C GLY A 100 15.02 19.70 -8.77
N GLU A 101 14.77 20.05 -7.51
CA GLU A 101 14.01 19.31 -6.49
C GLU A 101 12.64 18.79 -6.97
N THR A 102 12.32 17.54 -6.66
CA THR A 102 11.03 16.92 -6.99
C THR A 102 10.19 16.69 -5.74
N ASP A 103 9.21 17.58 -5.52
CA ASP A 103 8.03 17.33 -4.70
C ASP A 103 7.08 16.38 -5.46
N ILE A 104 7.04 15.11 -5.05
CA ILE A 104 6.15 14.10 -5.63
C ILE A 104 4.86 14.05 -4.81
N SER A 105 3.83 14.76 -5.28
CA SER A 105 2.44 14.36 -5.04
C SER A 105 1.69 14.35 -6.37
N SER A 106 1.78 13.24 -7.10
CA SER A 106 1.03 13.02 -8.33
C SER A 106 -0.25 12.22 -8.05
N ASP A 107 -1.32 12.91 -7.66
CA ASP A 107 -2.68 12.36 -7.71
C ASP A 107 -3.26 12.56 -9.11
N SER A 108 -3.11 11.57 -9.99
CA SER A 108 -3.86 11.50 -11.25
C SER A 108 -4.91 10.39 -11.18
N ASP A 109 -6.10 10.75 -10.69
CA ASP A 109 -7.25 9.84 -10.58
C ASP A 109 -7.95 9.67 -11.94
N ARG A 110 -7.93 8.45 -12.48
CA ARG A 110 -8.99 7.94 -13.38
C ARG A 110 -9.35 6.55 -12.89
N ASP A 111 -10.35 6.50 -12.02
CA ASP A 111 -10.91 5.25 -11.50
C ASP A 111 -11.53 4.43 -12.62
N SER A 112 -10.94 3.27 -12.86
CA SER A 112 -11.58 2.15 -13.51
C SER A 112 -11.11 0.92 -12.75
N ASP A 113 -11.88 0.53 -11.75
CA ASP A 113 -11.68 -0.75 -11.08
C ASP A 113 -12.93 -1.60 -11.12
N CYS A 114 -12.69 -2.84 -11.51
CA CYS A 114 -13.61 -3.94 -11.70
C CYS A 114 -13.76 -4.69 -10.37
N GLY A 115 -14.57 -4.13 -9.46
CA GLY A 115 -15.21 -4.91 -8.41
C GLY A 115 -16.54 -5.42 -8.94
N GLN A 116 -16.66 -6.74 -9.13
CA GLN A 116 -17.95 -7.36 -9.39
C GLN A 116 -18.86 -7.19 -8.17
N ASN A 117 -20.13 -6.98 -8.50
CA ASN A 117 -21.24 -6.62 -7.63
C ASN A 117 -21.54 -7.69 -6.59
N GLU A 118 -21.90 -7.27 -5.38
CA GLU A 118 -22.91 -7.95 -4.57
C GLU A 118 -23.89 -6.89 -4.07
N ASP A 119 -25.15 -7.12 -4.41
CA ASP A 119 -26.30 -6.29 -4.07
C ASP A 119 -26.58 -6.42 -2.56
N GLY A 120 -26.18 -5.41 -1.79
CA GLY A 120 -26.70 -5.21 -0.45
C GLY A 120 -27.97 -4.38 -0.54
N GLU A 121 -29.14 -5.01 -0.42
CA GLU A 121 -30.38 -4.31 -0.10
C GLU A 121 -30.16 -3.52 1.18
N ALA A 122 -30.18 -2.19 1.06
CA ALA A 122 -30.20 -1.30 2.20
C ALA A 122 -31.47 -1.57 3.00
N VAL A 123 -31.32 -2.02 4.24
CA VAL A 123 -32.42 -2.19 5.19
C VAL A 123 -33.20 -0.87 5.25
N SER A 124 -34.49 -0.93 4.89
CA SER A 124 -35.40 0.20 4.99
C SER A 124 -35.66 0.52 6.45
N LEU A 125 -34.96 1.54 6.97
CA LEU A 125 -35.21 2.09 8.30
C LEU A 125 -36.53 2.89 8.26
N ASN A 126 -37.50 2.45 9.07
CA ASN A 126 -38.73 3.18 9.33
C ASN A 126 -38.44 4.40 10.23
N ASP A 127 -38.14 5.55 9.62
CA ASP A 127 -37.91 6.83 10.32
C ASP A 127 -39.25 7.56 10.53
N ALA A 128 -39.85 7.41 11.71
CA ALA A 128 -41.04 8.14 12.14
C ALA A 128 -40.73 9.53 12.78
N ASN A 129 -39.55 10.10 12.54
CA ASN A 129 -39.20 11.48 12.92
C ASN A 129 -38.14 12.03 11.95
N SER A 130 -38.58 12.56 10.81
CA SER A 130 -37.72 13.08 9.75
C SER A 130 -37.11 14.45 10.09
N THR A 131 -36.23 14.50 11.09
CA THR A 131 -35.37 15.67 11.29
C THR A 131 -34.33 15.72 10.16
N LEU A 132 -34.42 16.73 9.30
CA LEU A 132 -33.46 16.98 8.22
C LEU A 132 -32.09 17.37 8.78
N TRP A 133 -31.03 17.15 8.01
CA TRP A 133 -29.71 17.70 8.33
C TRP A 133 -29.78 19.23 8.35
N ALA A 134 -29.32 19.85 9.43
CA ALA A 134 -29.39 21.30 9.61
C ALA A 134 -28.00 21.93 9.57
N ASN A 135 -27.89 23.13 8.98
CA ASN A 135 -26.66 23.93 9.06
C ASN A 135 -26.32 24.17 10.53
N LYS A 136 -25.13 23.77 10.96
CA LYS A 136 -24.73 23.86 12.37
C LYS A 136 -23.24 24.12 12.49
N ILE A 137 -22.92 25.10 13.33
CA ILE A 137 -21.57 25.32 13.84
C ILE A 137 -21.44 24.50 15.13
N ILE A 138 -20.45 23.62 15.18
CA ILE A 138 -20.13 22.81 16.35
C ILE A 138 -18.99 23.50 17.11
N THR A 139 -19.27 23.97 18.32
CA THR A 139 -18.30 24.68 19.17
C THR A 139 -17.76 23.83 20.31
N ILE A 140 -18.42 22.72 20.62
CA ILE A 140 -18.03 21.77 21.68
C ILE A 140 -17.73 20.44 21.02
N ASP A 141 -16.53 19.93 21.28
CA ASP A 141 -16.12 18.60 20.84
C ASP A 141 -16.66 17.53 21.81
N SER A 142 -17.34 16.52 21.27
CA SER A 142 -17.91 15.41 22.04
C SER A 142 -16.86 14.61 22.82
N ARG A 143 -15.58 14.63 22.39
CA ARG A 143 -14.45 14.03 23.12
C ARG A 143 -14.18 14.74 24.45
N GLN A 144 -14.47 16.04 24.53
CA GLN A 144 -14.16 16.85 25.71
C GLN A 144 -15.11 16.60 26.88
N VAL A 145 -16.27 16.01 26.59
CA VAL A 145 -17.34 15.78 27.56
C VAL A 145 -17.14 14.45 28.32
N SER A 146 -16.32 13.54 27.78
CA SER A 146 -16.08 12.20 28.33
C SER A 146 -14.57 11.88 28.36
N TYR A 147 -13.86 12.38 29.37
CA TYR A 147 -12.41 12.15 29.50
C TYR A 147 -12.09 11.04 30.50
N SER A 148 -11.46 9.96 30.04
CA SER A 148 -10.73 9.03 30.92
C SER A 148 -9.72 8.13 30.22
N TYR A 149 -9.09 8.53 29.11
CA TYR A 149 -8.11 7.68 28.42
C TYR A 149 -6.76 8.35 28.21
N SER A 150 -5.69 7.60 28.47
CA SER A 150 -4.32 8.04 28.20
C SER A 150 -4.14 8.23 26.70
N SER A 151 -3.79 9.45 26.30
CA SER A 151 -3.43 9.82 24.93
C SER A 151 -1.96 9.53 24.60
N THR A 152 -1.18 9.11 25.60
CA THR A 152 0.26 8.90 25.42
C THR A 152 0.51 7.50 24.86
N PRO A 153 1.12 7.39 23.66
CA PRO A 153 1.50 6.10 23.11
C PRO A 153 2.63 5.50 23.95
N VAL A 154 2.53 4.20 24.23
CA VAL A 154 3.52 3.42 24.96
C VAL A 154 3.91 2.21 24.12
N VAL A 155 5.22 2.03 23.95
CA VAL A 155 5.80 0.77 23.49
C VAL A 155 6.34 0.06 24.72
N HIS A 156 5.88 -1.16 24.97
CA HIS A 156 6.09 -1.88 26.24
C HIS A 156 7.47 -2.54 26.33
N ILE A 157 8.51 -1.72 26.31
CA ILE A 157 9.90 -2.13 26.52
C ILE A 157 10.46 -1.40 27.74
N GLY A 158 11.09 -2.15 28.66
CA GLY A 158 11.76 -1.57 29.82
C GLY A 158 12.97 -0.73 29.41
N ASP A 159 13.17 0.41 30.09
CA ASP A 159 14.24 1.38 29.81
C ASP A 159 14.34 1.77 28.32
N ILE A 160 13.18 2.06 27.71
CA ILE A 160 13.03 2.28 26.26
C ILE A 160 14.02 3.31 25.67
N THR A 161 14.47 4.26 26.49
CA THR A 161 15.42 5.31 26.09
C THR A 161 16.82 4.79 25.77
N ASN A 162 17.18 3.59 26.23
CA ASN A 162 18.49 2.97 25.99
C ASN A 162 18.40 1.70 25.13
N VAL A 163 17.23 1.44 24.54
CA VAL A 163 16.96 0.21 23.79
C VAL A 163 17.62 0.25 22.42
N MET A 164 18.27 -0.85 22.07
CA MET A 164 18.97 -1.02 20.81
C MET A 164 18.02 -1.40 19.65
N PRO A 165 18.36 -1.06 18.39
CA PRO A 165 17.58 -1.46 17.20
C PRO A 165 17.16 -2.94 17.16
N ARG A 166 18.06 -3.86 17.54
CA ARG A 166 17.77 -5.32 17.63
C ARG A 166 16.63 -5.62 18.58
N GLN A 167 16.59 -4.96 19.75
CA GLN A 167 15.58 -5.22 20.77
C GLN A 167 14.21 -4.70 20.33
N PHE A 168 14.13 -3.55 19.66
CA PHE A 168 12.89 -3.12 19.00
C PHE A 168 12.42 -4.13 17.95
N PHE A 169 13.34 -4.63 17.12
CA PHE A 169 13.04 -5.62 16.09
C PHE A 169 12.48 -6.93 16.66
N GLU A 170 13.11 -7.46 17.72
CA GLU A 170 12.63 -8.65 18.41
C GLU A 170 11.29 -8.39 19.12
N HIS A 171 11.07 -7.19 19.68
CA HIS A 171 9.83 -6.84 20.37
C HIS A 171 8.61 -6.81 19.43
N PHE A 172 8.76 -6.31 18.21
CA PHE A 172 7.66 -6.26 17.24
C PHE A 172 7.46 -7.57 16.46
N MET A 173 8.35 -8.53 16.63
CA MET A 173 8.27 -9.86 16.03
C MET A 173 7.62 -10.85 17.01
N PRO A 174 6.75 -11.78 16.57
CA PRO A 174 6.12 -12.76 17.46
C PRO A 174 7.12 -13.88 17.83
N VAL A 175 8.14 -13.55 18.63
CA VAL A 175 9.28 -14.42 18.97
C VAL A 175 8.84 -15.76 19.55
N ASP A 176 7.88 -15.74 20.48
CA ASP A 176 7.38 -16.96 21.12
C ASP A 176 6.73 -17.91 20.11
N PHE A 177 5.93 -17.37 19.18
CA PHE A 177 5.32 -18.15 18.11
C PHE A 177 6.37 -18.67 17.12
N ILE A 178 7.39 -17.87 16.81
CA ILE A 178 8.47 -18.31 15.91
C ILE A 178 9.24 -19.49 16.52
N ASN A 179 9.56 -19.41 17.81
CA ASN A 179 10.29 -20.46 18.51
C ASN A 179 9.45 -21.73 18.73
N SER A 180 8.15 -21.58 19.00
CA SER A 180 7.28 -22.73 19.28
C SER A 180 6.69 -23.39 18.03
N VAL A 181 6.50 -22.64 16.93
CA VAL A 181 5.81 -23.13 15.72
C VAL A 181 6.67 -23.01 14.47
N VAL A 182 7.11 -21.79 14.08
CA VAL A 182 7.80 -21.56 12.79
C VAL A 182 9.07 -22.40 12.66
N ILE A 183 9.95 -22.34 13.67
CA ILE A 183 11.22 -23.08 13.65
C ILE A 183 10.98 -24.60 13.71
N PRO A 184 10.20 -25.15 14.67
CA PRO A 184 9.91 -26.59 14.70
C PRO A 184 9.23 -27.13 13.44
N SER A 185 8.27 -26.40 12.86
CA SER A 185 7.58 -26.80 11.63
C SER A 185 8.50 -26.76 10.41
N THR A 186 9.37 -25.76 10.32
CA THR A 186 10.42 -25.68 9.29
C THR A 186 11.38 -26.87 9.40
N ASN A 187 11.82 -27.21 10.61
CA ASN A 187 12.69 -28.36 10.86
C ASN A 187 12.02 -29.70 10.53
N ARG A 188 10.73 -29.86 10.86
CA ARG A 188 9.97 -31.06 10.52
C ARG A 188 9.88 -31.24 8.99
N CYS A 189 9.45 -30.20 8.28
CA CYS A 189 9.34 -30.22 6.82
C CYS A 189 10.70 -30.49 6.14
N ALA A 190 11.78 -29.88 6.65
CA ALA A 190 13.11 -30.08 6.09
C ALA A 190 13.62 -31.52 6.30
N ARG A 191 13.42 -32.13 7.47
CA ARG A 191 13.87 -33.51 7.76
C ARG A 191 13.23 -34.55 6.85
N GLU A 192 12.00 -34.32 6.41
CA GLU A 192 11.28 -35.22 5.49
C GLU A 192 11.87 -35.20 4.07
N CYS A 193 12.47 -34.07 3.66
CA CYS A 193 12.91 -33.84 2.29
C CYS A 193 14.43 -33.75 2.12
N GLU A 194 15.19 -33.51 3.19
CA GLU A 194 16.60 -33.16 3.15
C GLU A 194 17.43 -34.06 4.07
N ARG A 195 18.20 -34.97 3.47
CA ARG A 195 19.15 -35.81 4.22
C ARG A 195 20.24 -34.94 4.85
N GLY A 196 20.51 -35.16 6.13
CA GLY A 196 21.52 -34.38 6.86
C GLY A 196 21.08 -32.95 7.20
N TRP A 197 19.78 -32.70 7.28
CA TRP A 197 19.27 -31.46 7.86
C TRP A 197 19.74 -31.33 9.31
N HIS A 198 20.41 -30.23 9.60
CA HIS A 198 20.71 -29.80 10.96
C HIS A 198 19.57 -28.87 11.38
N ASP A 199 19.02 -29.07 12.57
CA ASP A 199 17.88 -28.28 13.02
C ASP A 199 18.23 -26.79 13.11
N LEU A 200 17.40 -25.97 12.45
CA LEU A 200 17.41 -24.53 12.54
C LEU A 200 17.15 -24.13 13.98
N THR A 201 18.04 -23.29 14.52
CA THR A 201 17.93 -22.74 15.87
C THR A 201 17.49 -21.28 15.81
N TRP A 202 17.04 -20.71 16.93
CA TRP A 202 16.76 -19.27 17.04
C TRP A 202 17.94 -18.40 16.58
N MET A 203 19.15 -18.71 17.05
CA MET A 203 20.35 -17.96 16.70
C MET A 203 20.64 -18.02 15.19
N GLU A 204 20.48 -19.19 14.57
CA GLU A 204 20.67 -19.34 13.14
C GLU A 204 19.55 -18.66 12.34
N PHE A 205 18.31 -18.69 12.82
CA PHE A 205 17.20 -17.95 12.24
C PHE A 205 17.46 -16.43 12.27
N MET A 206 17.96 -15.89 13.37
CA MET A 206 18.31 -14.47 13.45
C MET A 206 19.48 -14.09 12.55
N LYS A 207 20.46 -14.98 12.33
CA LYS A 207 21.51 -14.78 11.30
C LYS A 207 20.91 -14.74 9.90
N PHE A 208 19.96 -15.64 9.61
CA PHE A 208 19.22 -15.63 8.35
C PHE A 208 18.47 -14.31 8.13
N ILE A 209 17.77 -13.80 9.15
CA ILE A 209 17.14 -12.46 9.10
C ILE A 209 18.18 -11.37 8.88
N GLY A 210 19.31 -11.40 9.59
CA GLY A 210 20.39 -10.42 9.42
C GLY A 210 20.94 -10.36 8.00
N ILE A 211 21.10 -11.52 7.34
CA ILE A 211 21.48 -11.59 5.92
C ILE A 211 20.42 -10.93 5.05
N LEU A 212 19.14 -11.24 5.26
CA LEU A 212 18.04 -10.60 4.52
C LEU A 212 18.04 -9.09 4.70
N THR A 213 18.24 -8.60 5.93
CA THR A 213 18.31 -7.18 6.23
C THR A 213 19.47 -6.51 5.50
N ILE A 214 20.67 -7.13 5.42
CA ILE A 214 21.79 -6.57 4.63
C ILE A 214 21.39 -6.41 3.16
N MET A 215 20.75 -7.43 2.59
CA MET A 215 20.34 -7.41 1.18
C MET A 215 19.35 -6.26 0.88
N THR A 216 18.64 -5.74 1.89
CA THR A 216 17.71 -4.60 1.71
C THR A 216 18.43 -3.26 1.49
N TYR A 217 19.73 -3.15 1.81
CA TYR A 217 20.49 -1.91 1.57
C TYR A 217 21.80 -2.14 0.79
N ILE A 218 22.16 -3.38 0.50
CA ILE A 218 23.22 -3.76 -0.45
C ILE A 218 22.59 -4.63 -1.52
N LYS A 219 22.48 -4.12 -2.76
CA LYS A 219 21.92 -4.87 -3.89
C LYS A 219 23.03 -5.45 -4.75
N CYS A 220 23.09 -6.77 -4.87
CA CYS A 220 23.87 -7.46 -5.90
C CYS A 220 22.98 -7.83 -7.10
N ALA A 221 23.60 -7.92 -8.28
CA ALA A 221 22.91 -8.36 -9.49
C ALA A 221 22.59 -9.86 -9.46
N ASP A 222 23.52 -10.68 -8.96
CA ASP A 222 23.33 -12.10 -8.72
C ASP A 222 23.32 -12.38 -7.21
N ILE A 223 22.40 -13.24 -6.74
CA ILE A 223 22.36 -13.65 -5.33
C ILE A 223 23.64 -14.40 -4.91
N CYS A 224 24.33 -15.07 -5.83
CA CYS A 224 25.59 -15.75 -5.55
C CYS A 224 26.71 -14.78 -5.21
N ASP A 225 26.62 -13.51 -5.65
CA ASP A 225 27.67 -12.52 -5.43
C ASP A 225 27.82 -12.15 -3.95
N TYR A 226 26.73 -12.21 -3.16
CA TYR A 226 26.78 -12.02 -1.70
C TYR A 226 27.70 -13.05 -1.00
N TRP A 227 27.85 -14.23 -1.58
CA TRP A 227 28.68 -15.33 -1.07
C TRP A 227 29.99 -15.52 -1.85
N SER A 228 30.29 -14.65 -2.81
CA SER A 228 31.52 -14.75 -3.59
C SER A 228 32.74 -14.39 -2.74
N ASN A 229 33.78 -15.24 -2.82
CA ASN A 229 35.12 -14.95 -2.29
C ASN A 229 36.08 -14.45 -3.38
N LYS A 230 35.59 -14.27 -4.62
CA LYS A 230 36.42 -13.84 -5.75
C LYS A 230 36.41 -12.32 -5.84
N GLN A 231 37.61 -11.73 -5.80
CA GLN A 231 37.87 -10.30 -5.88
C GLN A 231 37.89 -9.77 -7.33
N ASP A 232 37.41 -10.56 -8.28
CA ASP A 232 37.63 -10.31 -9.69
C ASP A 232 36.64 -9.24 -10.21
N THR A 233 37.20 -8.10 -10.61
CA THR A 233 36.54 -6.95 -11.24
C THR A 233 35.52 -6.17 -10.37
N LYS A 234 35.99 -5.16 -9.64
CA LYS A 234 35.19 -4.06 -9.03
C LYS A 234 34.08 -4.46 -8.04
N ARG A 235 33.97 -5.72 -7.62
CA ARG A 235 32.93 -6.18 -6.68
C ARG A 235 33.39 -6.02 -5.22
N ILE A 236 32.53 -5.46 -4.37
CA ILE A 236 32.73 -5.39 -2.92
C ILE A 236 32.67 -6.82 -2.37
N LEU A 237 33.67 -7.21 -1.58
CA LEU A 237 33.71 -8.49 -0.91
C LEU A 237 32.76 -8.47 0.30
N LEU A 238 31.61 -9.14 0.19
CA LEU A 238 30.60 -9.20 1.26
C LEU A 238 30.76 -10.45 2.16
N THR A 239 31.31 -11.54 1.63
CA THR A 239 31.67 -12.77 2.36
C THR A 239 30.58 -13.31 3.29
N PHE A 240 29.31 -13.36 2.84
CA PHE A 240 28.22 -13.86 3.70
C PHE A 240 28.40 -15.31 4.16
N GLY A 241 29.28 -16.06 3.49
CA GLY A 241 29.68 -17.41 3.91
C GLY A 241 30.24 -17.48 5.34
N GLN A 242 30.79 -16.39 5.87
CA GLN A 242 31.24 -16.32 7.27
C GLN A 242 30.07 -16.37 8.28
N TYR A 243 28.87 -15.95 7.86
CA TYR A 243 27.67 -15.92 8.68
C TYR A 243 26.80 -17.16 8.46
N MET A 244 26.61 -17.54 7.20
CA MET A 244 25.82 -18.70 6.80
C MET A 244 26.22 -19.15 5.39
N PRO A 245 26.44 -20.44 5.12
CA PRO A 245 26.67 -20.93 3.76
C PRO A 245 25.49 -20.66 2.82
N HIS A 246 25.74 -20.29 1.56
CA HIS A 246 24.68 -19.99 0.57
C HIS A 246 23.66 -21.13 0.44
N GLN A 247 24.14 -22.38 0.43
CA GLN A 247 23.27 -23.54 0.35
C GLN A 247 22.34 -23.66 1.57
N ARG A 248 22.82 -23.33 2.77
CA ARG A 248 22.01 -23.34 3.99
C ARG A 248 20.94 -22.25 3.94
N PHE A 249 21.31 -21.03 3.54
CA PHE A 249 20.37 -19.92 3.33
C PHE A 249 19.23 -20.30 2.37
N ARG A 250 19.56 -20.89 1.20
CA ARG A 250 18.55 -21.35 0.24
C ARG A 250 17.66 -22.46 0.79
N LYS A 251 18.21 -23.39 1.59
CA LYS A 251 17.41 -24.46 2.20
C LYS A 251 16.45 -23.91 3.27
N ILE A 252 16.87 -22.92 4.07
CA ILE A 252 15.98 -22.26 5.05
C ILE A 252 14.79 -21.62 4.33
N ILE A 253 15.01 -20.85 3.25
CA ILE A 253 13.91 -20.30 2.43
C ILE A 253 13.01 -21.42 1.91
N LYS A 254 13.60 -22.46 1.31
CA LYS A 254 12.86 -23.56 0.68
C LYS A 254 11.89 -24.27 1.64
N TYR A 255 12.30 -24.48 2.88
CA TYR A 255 11.55 -25.27 3.86
C TYR A 255 10.81 -24.43 4.91
N LEU A 256 10.86 -23.09 4.81
CA LEU A 256 10.20 -22.20 5.76
C LEU A 256 8.71 -22.52 5.85
N LYS A 257 8.20 -22.64 7.09
CA LYS A 257 6.77 -22.83 7.40
C LYS A 257 6.33 -21.80 8.43
N LEU A 258 5.14 -21.21 8.24
CA LEU A 258 4.55 -20.23 9.17
C LEU A 258 3.42 -20.83 10.03
N THR A 259 3.17 -22.13 9.91
CA THR A 259 2.11 -22.84 10.62
C THR A 259 2.58 -24.26 10.90
N ASP A 260 2.09 -24.86 11.98
CA ASP A 260 2.17 -26.31 12.20
C ASP A 260 0.91 -27.05 11.73
N ASP A 261 -0.09 -26.30 11.25
CA ASP A 261 -1.30 -26.85 10.71
C ASP A 261 -1.02 -27.66 9.44
N VAL A 262 -1.39 -28.93 9.49
CA VAL A 262 -1.21 -29.91 8.42
C VAL A 262 -2.47 -30.03 7.55
N SER A 263 -3.54 -29.32 7.89
CA SER A 263 -4.80 -29.38 7.16
C SER A 263 -4.74 -28.55 5.87
N GLU A 264 -4.16 -29.13 4.83
CA GLU A 264 -4.27 -28.59 3.46
C GLU A 264 -5.73 -28.61 2.96
N ASP A 265 -6.60 -29.40 3.60
CA ASP A 265 -8.05 -29.51 3.35
C ASP A 265 -8.88 -28.43 4.06
N ASN A 266 -8.24 -27.44 4.70
CA ASN A 266 -8.97 -26.37 5.36
C ASN A 266 -9.55 -25.42 4.31
N ASP A 267 -10.85 -25.12 4.39
CA ASP A 267 -11.58 -24.12 3.58
C ASP A 267 -11.01 -22.68 3.71
N ASP A 268 -9.92 -22.49 4.46
CA ASP A 268 -9.21 -21.23 4.68
C ASP A 268 -8.13 -21.00 3.61
N PRO A 269 -8.31 -20.08 2.67
CA PRO A 269 -7.30 -19.79 1.64
C PRO A 269 -6.01 -19.14 2.20
N PHE A 270 -5.99 -18.78 3.49
CA PHE A 270 -4.83 -18.22 4.19
C PHE A 270 -4.23 -19.19 5.23
N TYR A 271 -4.65 -20.46 5.27
CA TYR A 271 -4.24 -21.44 6.29
C TYR A 271 -2.72 -21.49 6.52
N PHE A 272 -1.92 -21.38 5.44
CA PHE A 272 -0.46 -21.47 5.48
C PHE A 272 0.21 -20.37 6.32
N ALA A 273 -0.51 -19.28 6.64
CA ALA A 273 -0.01 -18.17 7.45
C ALA A 273 -1.01 -17.67 8.51
N ARG A 274 -2.20 -18.29 8.64
CA ARG A 274 -3.26 -17.88 9.57
C ARG A 274 -2.76 -17.79 11.01
N GLN A 275 -2.17 -18.87 11.52
CA GLN A 275 -1.64 -18.92 12.89
C GLN A 275 -0.56 -17.85 13.12
N PHE A 276 0.35 -17.66 12.16
CA PHE A 276 1.38 -16.61 12.24
C PHE A 276 0.78 -15.20 12.26
N HIS A 277 -0.24 -14.94 11.42
CA HIS A 277 -0.95 -13.67 11.38
C HIS A 277 -1.64 -13.36 12.71
N ASP A 278 -2.32 -14.35 13.28
CA ASP A 278 -3.03 -14.18 14.56
C ASP A 278 -2.02 -13.91 15.69
N ALA A 279 -0.92 -14.67 15.73
CA ALA A 279 0.17 -14.44 16.69
C ALA A 279 0.85 -13.07 16.48
N PHE A 280 1.01 -12.63 15.24
CA PHE A 280 1.58 -11.31 14.92
C PHE A 280 0.69 -10.17 15.42
N ASN A 281 -0.61 -10.24 15.15
CA ASN A 281 -1.58 -9.26 15.63
C ASN A 281 -1.66 -9.23 17.17
N GLU A 282 -1.64 -10.40 17.83
CA GLU A 282 -1.62 -10.44 19.30
C GLU A 282 -0.31 -9.89 19.86
N ASN A 283 0.83 -10.17 19.23
CA ASN A 283 2.12 -9.57 19.61
C ASN A 283 2.08 -8.03 19.54
N LEU A 284 1.58 -7.45 18.43
CA LEU A 284 1.49 -5.99 18.29
C LEU A 284 0.54 -5.36 19.32
N LYS A 285 -0.59 -6.03 19.61
CA LYS A 285 -1.54 -5.60 20.65
C LYS A 285 -0.90 -5.57 22.04
N MET A 286 -0.02 -6.53 22.35
CA MET A 286 0.71 -6.56 23.62
C MET A 286 1.89 -5.58 23.64
N ALA A 287 2.53 -5.35 22.48
CA ALA A 287 3.69 -4.49 22.34
C ALA A 287 3.35 -2.98 22.44
N VAL A 288 2.15 -2.57 22.01
CA VAL A 288 1.81 -1.14 21.87
C VAL A 288 0.48 -0.80 22.53
N SER A 289 0.50 0.20 23.40
CA SER A 289 -0.70 0.97 23.76
C SER A 289 -0.72 2.24 22.93
N PRO A 290 -1.65 2.40 21.98
CA PRO A 290 -1.60 3.50 21.04
C PRO A 290 -2.13 4.81 21.63
N SER A 291 -1.87 5.89 20.92
CA SER A 291 -2.28 7.26 21.17
C SER A 291 -3.76 7.50 20.86
N THR A 292 -4.17 8.77 20.78
CA THR A 292 -5.57 9.17 20.58
C THR A 292 -6.09 8.88 19.17
N TYR A 293 -5.23 8.98 18.16
CA TYR A 293 -5.63 8.94 16.74
C TYR A 293 -5.13 7.68 16.06
N LEU A 294 -6.06 6.89 15.52
CA LEU A 294 -5.75 5.68 14.78
C LEU A 294 -6.16 5.85 13.33
N CYS A 295 -5.25 5.63 12.40
CA CYS A 295 -5.50 5.72 10.97
C CYS A 295 -5.78 4.32 10.40
N ILE A 296 -6.89 4.16 9.67
CA ILE A 296 -7.20 2.96 8.89
C ILE A 296 -6.98 3.22 7.40
N ASP A 297 -6.30 2.28 6.74
CA ASP A 297 -6.05 2.32 5.30
C ASP A 297 -5.68 0.90 4.78
N GLU A 298 -5.10 0.82 3.59
CA GLU A 298 -4.71 -0.41 2.91
C GLU A 298 -3.19 -0.54 2.75
N SER A 299 -2.67 -1.71 3.11
CA SER A 299 -1.30 -2.13 2.82
C SER A 299 -1.30 -3.30 1.83
N MET A 300 -0.37 -3.29 0.89
CA MET A 300 -0.25 -4.35 -0.13
C MET A 300 0.98 -5.22 0.12
N CYS A 301 0.77 -6.53 0.22
CA CYS A 301 1.83 -7.53 0.13
C CYS A 301 2.08 -7.87 -1.34
N GLN A 302 3.19 -7.37 -1.90
CA GLN A 302 3.53 -7.60 -3.32
C GLN A 302 3.63 -9.09 -3.64
N TRP A 303 3.05 -9.48 -4.78
CA TRP A 303 3.17 -10.82 -5.35
C TRP A 303 3.91 -10.82 -6.69
N MET A 304 4.78 -11.84 -6.88
CA MET A 304 5.64 -11.97 -8.06
C MET A 304 5.31 -13.21 -8.93
N GLY A 305 4.41 -14.07 -8.49
CA GLY A 305 3.91 -15.21 -9.27
C GLY A 305 2.72 -14.84 -10.17
N LYS A 306 2.02 -15.85 -10.69
CA LYS A 306 0.75 -15.63 -11.40
C LYS A 306 -0.38 -15.30 -10.42
N VAL A 307 -1.36 -14.50 -10.86
CA VAL A 307 -2.50 -14.00 -10.05
C VAL A 307 -3.33 -15.13 -9.44
N ASP A 308 -3.49 -16.21 -10.19
CA ASP A 308 -4.24 -17.41 -9.83
C ASP A 308 -3.50 -18.37 -8.88
N LYS A 309 -2.27 -18.05 -8.47
CA LYS A 309 -1.37 -18.99 -7.75
C LYS A 309 -0.84 -18.52 -6.41
N GLY A 310 -1.22 -17.33 -5.96
CA GLY A 310 -0.87 -16.88 -4.60
C GLY A 310 -2.12 -16.47 -3.82
N PRO A 311 -1.96 -16.11 -2.55
CA PRO A 311 -3.08 -15.90 -1.64
C PRO A 311 -3.93 -14.73 -2.13
N PHE A 312 -5.11 -15.05 -2.68
CA PHE A 312 -6.20 -14.12 -2.96
C PHE A 312 -5.76 -12.77 -3.52
N GLN A 313 -5.02 -12.82 -4.64
CA GLN A 313 -4.41 -11.63 -5.20
C GLN A 313 -5.40 -10.69 -5.87
N GLN A 314 -5.19 -9.42 -5.58
CA GLN A 314 -5.86 -8.32 -6.22
C GLN A 314 -4.87 -7.60 -7.14
N LYS A 315 -5.37 -7.20 -8.31
CA LYS A 315 -4.63 -6.31 -9.19
C LYS A 315 -5.12 -4.89 -8.95
N ILE A 316 -4.26 -4.04 -8.38
CA ILE A 316 -4.61 -2.65 -8.05
C ILE A 316 -3.72 -1.72 -8.86
N PRO A 317 -4.19 -1.20 -10.01
CA PRO A 317 -3.35 -0.45 -10.94
C PRO A 317 -2.70 0.82 -10.34
N ARG A 318 -3.29 1.37 -9.28
CA ARG A 318 -2.83 2.60 -8.62
C ARG A 318 -1.70 2.40 -7.60
N LYS A 319 -1.48 1.17 -7.11
CA LYS A 319 -0.46 0.92 -6.06
C LYS A 319 0.91 0.66 -6.71
N PRO A 320 2.03 1.01 -6.06
CA PRO A 320 3.39 0.77 -6.58
C PRO A 320 3.63 -0.69 -6.97
N HIS A 321 2.98 -1.61 -6.24
CA HIS A 321 2.92 -3.02 -6.56
C HIS A 321 1.53 -3.38 -7.09
N LEU A 322 1.45 -3.53 -8.41
CA LEU A 322 0.18 -3.71 -9.12
C LEU A 322 -0.55 -5.01 -8.79
N ILE A 323 0.14 -6.02 -8.26
CA ILE A 323 -0.41 -7.35 -7.96
C ILE A 323 0.06 -7.74 -6.56
N GLY A 324 -0.88 -8.11 -5.69
CA GLY A 324 -0.55 -8.51 -4.33
C GLY A 324 -1.76 -8.95 -3.53
N CYS A 325 -1.48 -9.40 -2.31
CA CYS A 325 -2.48 -9.65 -1.28
C CYS A 325 -2.72 -8.33 -0.52
N GLU A 326 -3.95 -7.84 -0.52
CA GLU A 326 -4.33 -6.62 0.21
C GLU A 326 -4.63 -6.95 1.67
N PHE A 327 -4.20 -6.07 2.57
CA PHE A 327 -4.59 -6.04 3.96
C PHE A 327 -5.23 -4.70 4.25
N LYS A 328 -6.38 -4.71 4.93
CA LYS A 328 -6.81 -3.53 5.66
C LYS A 328 -5.94 -3.44 6.91
N THR A 329 -5.44 -2.25 7.22
CA THR A 329 -4.48 -2.05 8.31
C THR A 329 -4.87 -0.84 9.14
N ILE A 330 -4.45 -0.86 10.41
CA ILE A 330 -4.62 0.25 11.33
C ILE A 330 -3.27 0.61 11.95
N ALA A 331 -2.96 1.90 12.01
CA ALA A 331 -1.75 2.44 12.58
C ALA A 331 -2.04 3.54 13.60
N ASP A 332 -1.16 3.69 14.58
CA ASP A 332 -1.11 4.87 15.43
C ASP A 332 -0.65 6.07 14.60
N ALA A 333 -1.49 7.09 14.49
CA ALA A 333 -1.22 8.22 13.61
C ALA A 333 -0.27 9.27 14.21
N GLN A 334 0.00 9.22 15.51
CA GLN A 334 0.92 10.15 16.17
C GLN A 334 2.36 9.63 16.19
N VAL A 335 2.55 8.30 16.19
CA VAL A 335 3.88 7.68 16.22
C VAL A 335 4.19 6.79 15.02
N ASN A 336 3.27 6.68 14.05
CA ASN A 336 3.44 5.91 12.82
C ASN A 336 3.83 4.44 13.10
N LEU A 337 3.13 3.79 14.02
CA LEU A 337 3.30 2.36 14.30
C LEU A 337 2.09 1.59 13.78
N LEU A 338 2.34 0.54 12.98
CA LEU A 338 1.28 -0.39 12.58
C LEU A 338 0.85 -1.20 13.79
N LEU A 339 -0.46 -1.32 14.01
CA LEU A 339 -1.02 -1.95 15.21
C LEU A 339 -1.75 -3.26 14.89
N ARG A 340 -2.45 -3.33 13.75
CA ARG A 340 -3.22 -4.52 13.37
C ARG A 340 -3.44 -4.61 11.87
N LEU A 341 -3.63 -5.84 11.37
CA LEU A 341 -3.97 -6.15 9.99
C LEU A 341 -5.21 -7.05 9.91
N ASP A 342 -5.98 -6.92 8.84
CA ASP A 342 -7.07 -7.82 8.43
C ASP A 342 -6.88 -8.17 6.94
N PRO A 343 -6.55 -9.42 6.57
CA PRO A 343 -6.34 -9.81 5.17
C PRO A 343 -7.65 -9.71 4.36
N VAL A 344 -7.57 -9.18 3.15
CA VAL A 344 -8.73 -9.09 2.24
C VAL A 344 -8.89 -10.41 1.50
N GLU A 345 -9.63 -11.32 2.12
CA GLU A 345 -9.83 -12.69 1.63
C GLU A 345 -11.01 -12.82 0.67
N PRO A 346 -11.11 -13.93 -0.09
CA PRO A 346 -12.20 -14.16 -1.04
C PRO A 346 -13.59 -14.14 -0.36
N PRO A 347 -14.66 -13.79 -1.09
CA PRO A 347 -16.02 -13.72 -0.56
C PRO A 347 -16.48 -14.98 0.18
N ALA A 348 -16.09 -16.17 -0.29
CA ALA A 348 -16.43 -17.44 0.35
C ALA A 348 -15.92 -17.58 1.80
N TYR A 349 -14.84 -16.85 2.15
CA TYR A 349 -14.29 -16.84 3.50
C TYR A 349 -14.61 -15.55 4.26
N ILE A 350 -14.75 -14.41 3.56
CA ILE A 350 -15.03 -13.12 4.22
C ILE A 350 -16.31 -13.17 5.06
N THR A 351 -17.31 -13.93 4.62
CA THR A 351 -18.60 -14.13 5.32
C THR A 351 -18.47 -14.98 6.58
N LYS A 352 -17.41 -15.79 6.70
CA LYS A 352 -17.11 -16.62 7.88
C LYS A 352 -16.32 -15.86 8.95
N LYS A 353 -15.77 -14.68 8.62
CA LYS A 353 -14.99 -13.87 9.57
C LYS A 353 -15.90 -13.27 10.66
N LYS A 354 -15.29 -12.98 11.81
CA LYS A 354 -15.94 -12.28 12.92
C LYS A 354 -16.59 -10.97 12.46
N PHE A 355 -17.79 -10.70 12.96
CA PHE A 355 -18.68 -9.57 12.64
C PHE A 355 -19.36 -9.62 11.27
N SER A 356 -19.01 -10.56 10.39
CA SER A 356 -19.59 -10.65 9.04
C SER A 356 -21.02 -11.19 9.02
N ASP A 357 -21.48 -11.79 10.11
CA ASP A 357 -22.86 -12.23 10.35
C ASP A 357 -23.80 -11.08 10.73
N GLN A 358 -23.25 -9.99 11.28
CA GLN A 358 -24.00 -8.87 11.85
C GLN A 358 -23.87 -7.58 11.04
N TYR A 359 -22.78 -7.42 10.28
CA TYR A 359 -22.43 -6.17 9.63
C TYR A 359 -21.99 -6.36 8.18
N PRO A 360 -22.20 -5.36 7.31
CA PRO A 360 -21.64 -5.35 5.96
C PRO A 360 -20.11 -5.49 5.97
N PRO A 361 -19.49 -6.03 4.89
CA PRO A 361 -18.06 -6.35 4.87
C PRO A 361 -17.12 -5.23 5.30
N THR A 362 -17.40 -3.99 4.89
CA THR A 362 -16.61 -2.80 5.27
C THR A 362 -16.67 -2.55 6.78
N VAL A 363 -17.88 -2.52 7.36
CA VAL A 363 -18.07 -2.27 8.81
C VAL A 363 -17.48 -3.43 9.62
N ALA A 364 -17.70 -4.67 9.20
CA ALA A 364 -17.11 -5.85 9.84
C ALA A 364 -15.57 -5.79 9.86
N SER A 365 -14.94 -5.37 8.76
CA SER A 365 -13.48 -5.19 8.71
C SER A 365 -12.98 -4.07 9.63
N VAL A 366 -13.67 -2.92 9.66
CA VAL A 366 -13.35 -1.83 10.59
C VAL A 366 -13.46 -2.30 12.05
N LEU A 367 -14.49 -3.07 12.40
CA LEU A 367 -14.64 -3.63 13.74
C LEU A 367 -13.53 -4.63 14.08
N ARG A 368 -13.16 -5.53 13.15
CA ARG A 368 -12.01 -6.44 13.37
C ARG A 368 -10.70 -5.68 13.61
N LEU A 369 -10.46 -4.60 12.87
CA LEU A 369 -9.26 -3.78 13.05
C LEU A 369 -9.27 -3.05 14.40
N THR A 370 -10.41 -2.47 14.80
CA THR A 370 -10.51 -1.56 15.94
C THR A 370 -10.87 -2.23 17.26
N GLU A 371 -11.28 -3.50 17.24
CA GLU A 371 -11.73 -4.27 18.39
C GLU A 371 -10.88 -4.15 19.67
N PRO A 372 -9.53 -4.17 19.63
CA PRO A 372 -8.71 -4.11 20.83
C PRO A 372 -8.86 -2.78 21.59
N TRP A 373 -9.39 -1.74 20.93
CA TRP A 373 -9.55 -0.39 21.48
C TRP A 373 -11.01 0.03 21.63
N PHE A 374 -11.97 -0.90 21.56
CA PHE A 374 -13.34 -0.57 21.91
C PHE A 374 -13.44 0.06 23.29
N ARG A 375 -14.36 1.02 23.40
CA ARG A 375 -14.62 1.84 24.58
C ARG A 375 -13.47 2.74 25.00
N SER A 376 -12.41 2.87 24.22
CA SER A 376 -11.25 3.67 24.61
C SER A 376 -11.35 5.16 24.26
N GLY A 377 -12.45 5.63 23.67
CA GLY A 377 -12.61 7.03 23.27
C GLY A 377 -11.61 7.52 22.21
N ARG A 378 -10.91 6.60 21.51
CA ARG A 378 -9.96 6.94 20.44
C ARG A 378 -10.71 7.39 19.19
N THR A 379 -10.04 8.18 18.36
CA THR A 379 -10.58 8.68 17.09
C THR A 379 -10.02 7.89 15.92
N ILE A 380 -10.90 7.27 15.13
CA ILE A 380 -10.56 6.55 13.92
C ILE A 380 -10.59 7.50 12.73
N ILE A 381 -9.46 7.63 12.04
CA ILE A 381 -9.29 8.44 10.83
C ILE A 381 -9.24 7.49 9.65
N GLY A 382 -10.06 7.71 8.62
CA GLY A 382 -10.14 6.79 7.49
C GLY A 382 -10.50 7.47 6.19
N ASP A 383 -10.04 6.86 5.10
CA ASP A 383 -10.31 7.32 3.75
C ASP A 383 -11.75 6.98 3.30
N SER A 384 -12.05 7.25 2.03
CA SER A 384 -13.38 7.04 1.46
C SER A 384 -13.82 5.59 1.29
N TRP A 385 -12.92 4.61 1.36
CA TRP A 385 -13.31 3.20 1.35
C TRP A 385 -14.00 2.81 2.66
N PHE A 386 -13.59 3.42 3.77
CA PHE A 386 -14.15 3.16 5.12
C PHE A 386 -15.33 4.07 5.48
N GLY A 387 -15.49 5.20 4.78
CA GLY A 387 -16.48 6.23 5.11
C GLY A 387 -17.92 5.90 4.76
N SER A 388 -18.75 5.74 5.80
CA SER A 388 -20.22 5.67 5.70
C SER A 388 -20.88 6.10 7.03
N ILE A 389 -22.19 6.39 7.00
CA ILE A 389 -22.97 6.61 8.24
C ILE A 389 -22.90 5.37 9.15
N ASP A 390 -23.06 4.19 8.56
CA ASP A 390 -23.10 2.94 9.31
C ASP A 390 -21.76 2.69 10.02
N THR A 391 -20.63 2.93 9.33
CA THR A 391 -19.30 2.86 9.97
C THR A 391 -19.19 3.82 11.14
N CYS A 392 -19.60 5.09 10.95
CA CYS A 392 -19.44 6.15 11.95
C CYS A 392 -20.31 5.90 13.20
N THR A 393 -21.58 5.52 12.99
CA THR A 393 -22.51 5.18 14.08
C THR A 393 -22.08 3.90 14.81
N THR A 394 -21.63 2.88 14.09
CA THR A 394 -21.17 1.62 14.70
C THR A 394 -19.91 1.83 15.54
N LEU A 395 -18.92 2.57 15.05
CA LEU A 395 -17.74 2.94 15.84
C LEU A 395 -18.13 3.68 17.12
N TYR A 396 -19.04 4.64 17.02
CA TYR A 396 -19.54 5.38 18.18
C TYR A 396 -20.20 4.48 19.22
N ASN A 397 -21.05 3.55 18.79
CA ASN A 397 -21.69 2.57 19.67
C ASN A 397 -20.68 1.61 20.34
N HIS A 398 -19.53 1.41 19.71
CA HIS A 398 -18.39 0.68 20.28
C HIS A 398 -17.45 1.57 21.11
N GLY A 399 -17.82 2.83 21.39
CA GLY A 399 -17.09 3.78 22.22
C GLY A 399 -15.81 4.31 21.56
N LEU A 400 -15.82 4.42 20.23
CA LEU A 400 -14.79 5.04 19.40
C LEU A 400 -15.39 6.21 18.63
N TYR A 401 -14.63 7.29 18.48
CA TYR A 401 -15.03 8.37 17.59
C TYR A 401 -14.44 8.17 16.19
N SER A 402 -14.90 8.94 15.20
CA SER A 402 -14.34 8.85 13.86
C SER A 402 -14.40 10.15 13.07
N ILE A 403 -13.44 10.28 12.14
CA ILE A 403 -13.41 11.27 11.06
C ILE A 403 -13.10 10.52 9.77
N LEU A 404 -14.13 10.35 8.93
CA LEU A 404 -14.07 9.53 7.73
C LEU A 404 -14.35 10.38 6.50
N GLN A 405 -13.56 10.21 5.44
CA GLN A 405 -13.86 10.86 4.17
C GLN A 405 -15.03 10.18 3.46
N ILE A 406 -15.88 10.95 2.78
CA ILE A 406 -16.91 10.40 1.89
C ILE A 406 -16.68 10.95 0.48
N LYS A 407 -16.55 10.06 -0.51
CA LYS A 407 -16.42 10.44 -1.93
C LYS A 407 -17.61 10.02 -2.78
N LYS A 408 -18.04 8.76 -2.70
CA LYS A 408 -19.10 8.23 -3.58
C LYS A 408 -20.48 8.65 -3.08
N HIS A 409 -21.27 9.29 -3.95
CA HIS A 409 -22.61 9.81 -3.62
C HIS A 409 -23.57 8.76 -3.01
N ARG A 410 -23.43 7.47 -3.36
CA ARG A 410 -24.24 6.40 -2.75
C ARG A 410 -24.08 6.23 -1.23
N TYR A 411 -22.94 6.65 -0.68
CA TYR A 411 -22.64 6.59 0.75
C TYR A 411 -22.89 7.91 1.47
N TRP A 412 -23.39 8.91 0.75
CA TRP A 412 -23.68 10.19 1.34
C TRP A 412 -24.89 10.08 2.26
N PRO A 413 -24.94 10.92 3.32
CA PRO A 413 -26.11 10.95 4.15
C PRO A 413 -27.38 11.26 3.39
N LYS A 414 -28.40 10.42 3.60
CA LYS A 414 -29.74 10.68 3.06
C LYS A 414 -30.37 11.88 3.77
N TYR A 415 -31.30 12.54 3.07
CA TYR A 415 -32.07 13.68 3.60
C TYR A 415 -31.24 14.93 3.95
N ILE A 416 -30.09 15.09 3.30
CA ILE A 416 -29.37 16.36 3.31
C ILE A 416 -30.12 17.36 2.40
N PRO A 417 -30.51 18.56 2.88
CA PRO A 417 -31.11 19.59 2.05
C PRO A 417 -30.12 20.14 1.01
N HIS A 418 -30.25 19.79 -0.26
CA HIS A 418 -29.25 20.01 -1.33
C HIS A 418 -27.94 19.24 -1.09
N ASP A 419 -27.29 18.81 -2.17
CA ASP A 419 -25.97 18.20 -2.10
C ASP A 419 -24.99 19.14 -1.34
N ILE A 420 -24.25 18.61 -0.37
CA ILE A 420 -23.35 19.42 0.49
C ILE A 420 -22.21 20.07 -0.31
N ILE A 421 -21.84 19.47 -1.44
CA ILE A 421 -20.87 20.02 -2.38
C ILE A 421 -21.49 21.11 -3.25
N ASP A 422 -22.78 21.03 -3.56
CA ASP A 422 -23.52 22.08 -4.28
C ASP A 422 -23.75 23.31 -3.41
N ALA A 423 -23.78 23.12 -2.09
CA ALA A 423 -23.81 24.23 -1.13
C ALA A 423 -22.48 24.99 -1.02
N LEU A 424 -21.39 24.50 -1.61
CA LEU A 424 -20.12 25.21 -1.65
C LEU A 424 -20.09 26.27 -2.74
N GLU A 425 -19.75 27.50 -2.37
CA GLU A 425 -19.26 28.52 -3.31
C GLU A 425 -18.00 28.05 -4.07
N ASP A 426 -17.76 28.65 -5.25
CA ASP A 426 -16.60 28.34 -6.09
C ASP A 426 -15.26 28.76 -5.46
N ALA A 427 -15.30 29.73 -4.54
CA ALA A 427 -14.12 30.24 -3.87
C ALA A 427 -13.41 29.14 -3.04
N TYR A 428 -12.10 29.01 -3.24
CA TYR A 428 -11.25 28.28 -2.31
C TYR A 428 -11.43 28.85 -0.90
N ARG A 429 -11.56 27.98 0.11
CA ARG A 429 -12.02 28.22 1.51
C ARG A 429 -13.50 28.01 1.78
N SER A 430 -14.34 27.94 0.75
CA SER A 430 -15.78 27.72 0.95
C SER A 430 -16.00 26.49 1.82
N PHE A 431 -16.79 26.63 2.88
CA PHE A 431 -16.98 25.62 3.90
C PHE A 431 -18.46 25.53 4.28
N VAL A 432 -18.98 24.32 4.35
CA VAL A 432 -20.35 24.03 4.77
C VAL A 432 -20.31 22.91 5.81
N SER A 433 -21.09 23.07 6.88
CA SER A 433 -21.26 22.07 7.94
C SER A 433 -22.74 21.83 8.21
N ARG A 434 -23.12 20.56 8.31
CA ARG A 434 -24.47 20.13 8.65
C ARG A 434 -24.44 19.03 9.68
N ALA A 435 -25.32 19.10 10.66
CA ALA A 435 -25.42 18.11 11.73
C ALA A 435 -26.79 17.43 11.77
N ARG A 436 -26.81 16.18 12.21
CA ARG A 436 -28.01 15.40 12.48
C ARG A 436 -27.70 14.34 13.54
N SER A 437 -28.63 14.10 14.45
CA SER A 437 -28.57 12.95 15.34
C SER A 437 -29.19 11.74 14.63
N ILE A 438 -28.44 10.65 14.50
CA ILE A 438 -28.87 9.40 13.86
C ILE A 438 -28.59 8.27 14.85
N ASN A 439 -29.62 7.48 15.21
CA ASN A 439 -29.50 6.40 16.20
C ASN A 439 -28.86 6.86 17.53
N ASN A 440 -29.24 8.04 18.01
CA ASN A 440 -28.67 8.71 19.20
C ASN A 440 -27.17 9.05 19.09
N VAL A 441 -26.63 9.11 17.86
CA VAL A 441 -25.27 9.56 17.59
C VAL A 441 -25.33 10.89 16.87
N ASP A 442 -24.72 11.91 17.48
CA ASP A 442 -24.58 13.22 16.87
C ASP A 442 -23.50 13.19 15.80
N LEU A 443 -23.93 13.24 14.54
CA LEU A 443 -23.06 13.24 13.38
C LEU A 443 -23.03 14.62 12.74
N THR A 444 -21.85 14.98 12.25
CA THR A 444 -21.68 16.20 11.46
C THR A 444 -20.95 15.87 10.17
N VAL A 445 -21.51 16.34 9.06
CA VAL A 445 -20.92 16.28 7.73
C VAL A 445 -20.41 17.66 7.36
N CYS A 446 -19.17 17.72 6.88
CA CYS A 446 -18.52 18.96 6.49
C CYS A 446 -17.97 18.85 5.08
N SER A 447 -18.08 19.92 4.32
CA SER A 447 -17.50 20.05 2.98
C SER A 447 -16.58 21.27 2.95
N LEU A 448 -15.41 21.12 2.33
CA LEU A 448 -14.44 22.20 2.13
C LEU A 448 -14.00 22.26 0.67
N ARG A 449 -14.03 23.47 0.10
CA ARG A 449 -13.37 23.80 -1.16
C ARG A 449 -11.89 24.08 -0.92
N ASP A 450 -11.10 23.01 -0.80
CA ASP A 450 -9.64 23.07 -0.94
C ASP A 450 -9.30 23.02 -2.46
N ARG A 451 -8.12 22.54 -2.87
CA ARG A 451 -7.76 22.27 -4.28
C ARG A 451 -8.85 21.43 -4.97
N LYS A 452 -9.32 20.40 -4.28
CA LYS A 452 -10.50 19.60 -4.61
C LYS A 452 -11.56 19.81 -3.53
N LYS A 453 -12.82 19.53 -3.85
CA LYS A 453 -13.93 19.48 -2.89
C LYS A 453 -13.72 18.24 -1.99
N ILE A 454 -13.63 18.43 -0.68
CA ILE A 454 -13.43 17.36 0.31
C ILE A 454 -14.67 17.29 1.19
N VAL A 455 -15.23 16.10 1.36
CA VAL A 455 -16.35 15.85 2.27
C VAL A 455 -15.89 14.90 3.38
N LEU A 456 -16.11 15.30 4.64
CA LEU A 456 -15.81 14.51 5.83
C LEU A 456 -17.11 14.28 6.61
N LEU A 457 -17.27 13.07 7.13
CA LEU A 457 -18.29 12.71 8.11
C LEU A 457 -17.60 12.38 9.42
N ALA A 458 -18.06 12.96 10.51
CA ALA A 458 -17.43 12.75 11.81
C ALA A 458 -18.43 12.74 12.97
N SER A 459 -18.04 12.03 14.05
CA SER A 459 -18.79 11.91 15.31
C SER A 459 -18.19 12.72 16.47
N CYS A 460 -17.04 13.35 16.24
CA CYS A 460 -16.36 14.23 17.19
C CYS A 460 -15.55 15.30 16.49
N PHE A 461 -15.68 16.57 16.91
CA PHE A 461 -14.84 17.69 16.50
C PHE A 461 -15.52 19.03 16.84
N THR A 462 -14.80 20.13 16.65
CA THR A 462 -15.38 21.47 16.46
C THR A 462 -15.28 21.91 15.01
N THR A 463 -16.27 22.66 14.53
CA THR A 463 -16.23 23.33 13.21
C THR A 463 -15.58 24.72 13.30
N THR A 464 -14.91 25.04 14.40
CA THR A 464 -14.22 26.32 14.57
C THR A 464 -13.06 26.42 13.59
N LEU A 465 -12.69 27.65 13.22
CA LEU A 465 -11.50 27.88 12.40
C LEU A 465 -10.25 27.39 13.15
N GLY A 466 -9.42 26.64 12.44
CA GLY A 466 -8.14 26.16 12.89
C GLY A 466 -7.01 26.89 12.15
N SER A 467 -6.05 26.13 11.64
CA SER A 467 -4.82 26.65 11.04
C SER A 467 -5.04 27.36 9.69
N GLU A 468 -4.17 28.32 9.41
CA GLU A 468 -4.05 28.92 8.08
C GLU A 468 -3.27 27.98 7.15
N VAL A 469 -3.82 27.70 5.98
CA VAL A 469 -3.17 26.88 4.94
C VAL A 469 -2.91 27.68 3.68
N LYS A 470 -1.74 27.46 3.08
CA LYS A 470 -1.36 27.99 1.77
C LYS A 470 -1.48 26.89 0.71
N ARG A 471 -2.16 27.18 -0.39
CA ARG A 471 -2.33 26.28 -1.53
C ARG A 471 -1.82 26.95 -2.79
N TYR A 472 -0.85 26.31 -3.42
CA TYR A 472 -0.54 26.61 -4.81
C TYR A 472 -1.67 26.07 -5.70
N ILE A 473 -2.23 26.97 -6.52
CA ILE A 473 -3.30 26.66 -7.47
C ILE A 473 -2.78 27.07 -8.84
N LYS A 474 -2.74 26.09 -9.74
CA LYS A 474 -2.36 26.31 -11.12
C LYS A 474 -3.26 27.43 -11.68
N ASP A 475 -2.64 28.46 -12.25
CA ASP A 475 -3.30 29.62 -12.87
C ASP A 475 -3.90 30.70 -11.94
N CYS A 476 -3.88 30.54 -10.61
CA CYS A 476 -4.47 31.52 -9.66
C CYS A 476 -3.49 32.06 -8.60
N SER A 477 -2.19 31.77 -8.73
CA SER A 477 -1.16 32.05 -7.70
C SER A 477 -1.47 31.37 -6.35
N ASN A 478 -0.74 31.70 -5.28
CA ASN A 478 -0.93 31.07 -3.98
C ASN A 478 -2.19 31.60 -3.29
N VAL A 479 -3.11 30.71 -2.92
CA VAL A 479 -4.30 31.05 -2.11
C VAL A 479 -4.07 30.65 -0.66
N THR A 480 -4.36 31.57 0.25
CA THR A 480 -4.24 31.36 1.69
C THR A 480 -5.61 31.46 2.35
N PHE A 481 -5.95 30.52 3.23
CA PHE A 481 -7.20 30.53 3.98
C PHE A 481 -7.13 29.69 5.26
N HIS A 482 -7.99 29.99 6.24
CA HIS A 482 -8.18 29.14 7.40
C HIS A 482 -9.13 27.98 7.09
N ARG A 483 -8.76 26.75 7.47
CA ARG A 483 -9.65 25.59 7.45
C ARG A 483 -10.13 25.28 8.86
N SER A 484 -11.23 24.54 9.01
CA SER A 484 -11.71 24.16 10.34
C SER A 484 -10.81 23.10 10.99
N VAL A 485 -10.84 23.02 12.33
CA VAL A 485 -10.08 22.07 13.13
C VAL A 485 -10.30 20.61 12.67
N LEU A 486 -11.53 20.27 12.23
CA LEU A 486 -11.83 18.97 11.62
C LEU A 486 -10.88 18.63 10.45
N PHE A 487 -10.69 19.57 9.53
CA PHE A 487 -9.83 19.36 8.37
C PHE A 487 -8.34 19.41 8.72
N ASP A 488 -7.97 20.11 9.80
CA ASP A 488 -6.63 20.03 10.36
C ASP A 488 -6.32 18.62 10.85
N GLU A 489 -7.12 18.09 11.77
CA GLU A 489 -6.92 16.76 12.36
C GLU A 489 -6.96 15.67 11.29
N TYR A 490 -7.93 15.70 10.38
CA TYR A 490 -7.99 14.73 9.29
C TYR A 490 -6.72 14.77 8.43
N CYS A 491 -6.26 15.95 8.04
CA CYS A 491 -5.07 16.07 7.20
C CYS A 491 -3.77 15.72 7.92
N GLU A 492 -3.69 15.93 9.23
CA GLU A 492 -2.53 15.57 10.04
C GLU A 492 -2.38 14.05 10.14
N TYR A 493 -3.49 13.33 10.36
CA TYR A 493 -3.44 11.92 10.75
C TYR A 493 -3.80 10.91 9.66
N LYS A 494 -4.44 11.32 8.56
CA LYS A 494 -4.91 10.40 7.49
C LYS A 494 -3.80 9.63 6.76
N SER A 495 -2.54 10.06 6.86
CA SER A 495 -1.44 9.54 6.05
C SER A 495 -0.54 8.58 6.82
N ALA A 496 -0.88 8.21 8.06
CA ALA A 496 -0.01 7.38 8.88
C ALA A 496 0.31 6.03 8.21
N VAL A 497 -0.70 5.30 7.72
CA VAL A 497 -0.47 4.02 7.01
C VAL A 497 0.34 4.23 5.72
N ASP A 498 0.08 5.29 4.97
CA ASP A 498 0.85 5.65 3.78
C ASP A 498 2.32 5.94 4.10
N ILE A 499 2.62 6.61 5.23
CA ILE A 499 3.99 6.86 5.70
C ILE A 499 4.72 5.53 5.95
N LEU A 500 4.07 4.57 6.62
CA LEU A 500 4.66 3.24 6.82
C LEU A 500 4.83 2.48 5.50
N ASN A 501 3.83 2.49 4.62
CA ASN A 501 3.89 1.85 3.31
C ASN A 501 5.04 2.44 2.48
N ASN A 502 5.23 3.76 2.52
CA ASN A 502 6.32 4.46 1.84
C ASN A 502 7.69 4.06 2.38
N LEU A 503 7.87 4.00 3.71
CA LEU A 503 9.13 3.55 4.31
C LEU A 503 9.51 2.14 3.82
N ARG A 504 8.50 1.27 3.71
CA ARG A 504 8.66 -0.13 3.32
C ARG A 504 8.89 -0.33 1.83
N ASN A 505 8.27 0.48 0.96
CA ASN A 505 8.22 0.21 -0.48
C ASN A 505 9.05 1.19 -1.34
N ASN A 506 9.43 2.37 -0.82
CA ASN A 506 10.16 3.37 -1.62
C ASN A 506 11.67 3.09 -1.71
N THR A 507 12.18 2.13 -0.94
CA THR A 507 13.57 1.66 -1.02
C THR A 507 13.58 0.14 -1.12
N LEU A 508 14.76 -0.46 -1.37
CA LEU A 508 14.89 -1.91 -1.32
C LEU A 508 14.39 -2.44 0.02
N SER A 509 13.51 -3.44 -0.07
CA SER A 509 12.76 -4.02 1.03
C SER A 509 12.94 -5.53 1.10
N TYR A 510 12.36 -6.18 2.12
CA TYR A 510 12.31 -7.64 2.18
C TYR A 510 11.60 -8.26 0.97
N HIS A 511 10.64 -7.56 0.37
CA HIS A 511 9.97 -8.00 -0.85
C HIS A 511 10.90 -8.02 -2.07
N ASP A 512 11.86 -7.11 -2.13
CA ASP A 512 12.79 -7.04 -3.27
C ASP A 512 13.90 -8.08 -3.19
N VAL A 513 14.22 -8.55 -1.98
CA VAL A 513 15.31 -9.52 -1.74
C VAL A 513 14.81 -10.96 -1.66
N LEU A 514 13.61 -11.18 -1.12
CA LEU A 514 12.91 -12.48 -1.16
C LEU A 514 12.08 -12.60 -2.44
N VAL A 515 12.78 -12.64 -3.58
CA VAL A 515 12.16 -12.84 -4.90
C VAL A 515 11.71 -14.30 -5.03
N SER A 516 10.50 -14.58 -4.57
CA SER A 516 9.89 -15.91 -4.57
C SER A 516 8.51 -15.90 -5.19
N LYS A 517 8.11 -17.07 -5.72
CA LYS A 517 6.74 -17.37 -6.16
C LYS A 517 5.97 -18.19 -5.11
N CYS A 518 6.52 -18.33 -3.90
CA CYS A 518 5.93 -19.04 -2.77
C CYS A 518 5.14 -18.07 -1.88
N SER A 519 3.91 -18.42 -1.54
CA SER A 519 3.02 -17.64 -0.66
C SER A 519 3.64 -17.38 0.71
N VAL A 520 4.28 -18.39 1.28
CA VAL A 520 4.93 -18.33 2.59
C VAL A 520 6.01 -17.24 2.59
N ASP A 521 6.95 -17.29 1.64
CA ASP A 521 8.08 -16.35 1.57
C ASP A 521 7.61 -14.90 1.39
N ARG A 522 6.58 -14.69 0.56
CA ARG A 522 6.05 -13.35 0.27
C ARG A 522 5.34 -12.76 1.47
N ILE A 523 4.52 -13.56 2.16
CA ILE A 523 3.85 -13.15 3.38
C ILE A 523 4.87 -12.92 4.51
N PHE A 524 5.86 -13.80 4.66
CA PHE A 524 6.91 -13.61 5.65
C PHE A 524 7.70 -12.32 5.41
N ALA A 525 8.10 -12.04 4.16
CA ALA A 525 8.75 -10.78 3.79
C ALA A 525 7.89 -9.54 4.12
N PHE A 526 6.58 -9.63 3.91
CA PHE A 526 5.64 -8.56 4.26
C PHE A 526 5.67 -8.26 5.76
N TYR A 527 5.53 -9.28 6.59
CA TYR A 527 5.57 -9.10 8.05
C TYR A 527 6.94 -8.60 8.54
N LEU A 528 8.05 -9.13 8.01
CA LEU A 528 9.39 -8.61 8.36
C LEU A 528 9.54 -7.11 8.03
N SER A 529 9.01 -6.66 6.90
CA SER A 529 9.06 -5.23 6.56
C SER A 529 8.22 -4.37 7.50
N ILE A 530 7.14 -4.91 8.09
CA ILE A 530 6.35 -4.23 9.12
C ILE A 530 7.13 -4.18 10.45
N VAL A 531 7.74 -5.30 10.85
CA VAL A 531 8.60 -5.35 12.05
C VAL A 531 9.70 -4.30 11.95
N GLU A 532 10.42 -4.24 10.82
CA GLU A 532 11.46 -3.24 10.59
C GLU A 532 10.92 -1.81 10.67
N ALA A 533 9.80 -1.53 10.00
CA ALA A 533 9.20 -0.20 9.99
C ALA A 533 8.76 0.26 11.39
N ASN A 534 8.07 -0.60 12.13
CA ASN A 534 7.67 -0.32 13.52
C ASN A 534 8.91 -0.10 14.39
N SER A 535 9.96 -0.91 14.21
CA SER A 535 11.21 -0.78 14.97
C SER A 535 11.90 0.55 14.69
N PHE A 536 11.97 0.96 13.42
CA PHE A 536 12.55 2.24 13.03
C PHE A 536 11.78 3.42 13.62
N PHE A 537 10.46 3.46 13.44
CA PHE A 537 9.66 4.57 13.97
C PHE A 537 9.68 4.62 15.49
N ALA A 538 9.60 3.48 16.18
CA ALA A 538 9.72 3.43 17.63
C ALA A 538 11.10 3.92 18.10
N TYR A 539 12.19 3.48 17.46
CA TYR A 539 13.54 3.92 17.78
C TYR A 539 13.69 5.44 17.62
N CYS A 540 13.25 5.99 16.48
CA CYS A 540 13.27 7.44 16.25
C CYS A 540 12.42 8.22 17.25
N ARG A 541 11.30 7.65 17.70
CA ARG A 541 10.34 8.34 18.56
C ARG A 541 10.70 8.32 20.04
N PHE A 542 11.21 7.19 20.53
CA PHE A 542 11.36 6.91 21.96
C PHE A 542 12.81 6.89 22.43
N VAL A 543 13.80 6.82 21.54
CA VAL A 543 15.22 6.91 21.91
C VAL A 543 15.72 8.35 21.72
N PRO A 544 16.26 8.99 22.78
CA PRO A 544 16.83 10.33 22.68
C PRO A 544 17.92 10.44 21.60
N GLU A 545 18.00 11.59 20.94
CA GLU A 545 18.98 11.90 19.89
C GLU A 545 18.89 11.06 18.61
N LYS A 546 17.90 10.16 18.48
CA LYS A 546 17.71 9.31 17.30
C LYS A 546 16.59 9.78 16.38
N GLN A 547 15.95 10.92 16.66
CA GLN A 547 14.79 11.42 15.89
C GLN A 547 15.09 11.60 14.38
N ASN A 548 16.34 11.93 14.04
CA ASN A 548 16.77 12.24 12.68
C ASN A 548 17.68 11.16 12.06
N ILE A 549 17.76 9.96 12.66
CA ILE A 549 18.57 8.88 12.08
C ILE A 549 18.00 8.47 10.72
N LYS A 550 18.87 8.29 9.72
CA LYS A 550 18.45 7.79 8.41
C LYS A 550 18.06 6.32 8.52
N HIS A 551 17.02 5.92 7.77
CA HIS A 551 16.54 4.53 7.75
C HIS A 551 17.64 3.51 7.40
N VAL A 552 18.54 3.85 6.46
CA VAL A 552 19.67 2.98 6.11
C VAL A 552 20.66 2.80 7.26
N ASP A 553 20.90 3.82 8.07
CA ASP A 553 21.84 3.75 9.19
C ASP A 553 21.24 2.99 10.36
N PHE A 554 19.92 3.09 10.57
CA PHE A 554 19.18 2.18 11.47
C PHE A 554 19.35 0.71 11.05
N ARG A 555 19.15 0.38 9.76
CA ARG A 555 19.33 -1.00 9.26
C ARG A 555 20.75 -1.52 9.46
N LYS A 556 21.76 -0.69 9.22
CA LYS A 556 23.17 -1.04 9.51
C LYS A 556 23.40 -1.32 10.99
N GLN A 557 22.86 -0.49 11.89
CA GLN A 557 22.95 -0.72 13.34
C GLN A 557 22.24 -2.01 13.76
N LEU A 558 21.04 -2.26 13.25
CA LEU A 558 20.28 -3.49 13.48
C LEU A 558 21.09 -4.72 13.08
N VAL A 559 21.64 -4.74 11.87
CA VAL A 559 22.47 -5.84 11.38
C VAL A 559 23.70 -6.07 12.25
N ARG A 560 24.45 -5.01 12.55
CA ARG A 560 25.67 -5.10 13.37
C ARG A 560 25.36 -5.74 14.72
N LEU A 561 24.38 -5.19 15.43
CA LEU A 561 23.99 -5.66 16.76
C LEU A 561 23.40 -7.07 16.75
N ASN A 562 22.69 -7.43 15.69
CA ASN A 562 22.19 -8.79 15.49
C ASN A 562 23.35 -9.79 15.34
N PHE A 563 24.34 -9.49 14.49
CA PHE A 563 25.48 -10.37 14.31
C PHE A 563 26.42 -10.41 15.52
N ASP A 564 26.72 -9.27 16.16
CA ASP A 564 27.56 -9.24 17.37
C ASP A 564 26.96 -10.13 18.48
N TYR A 565 25.65 -10.01 18.70
CA TYR A 565 24.93 -10.78 19.72
C TYR A 565 24.89 -12.29 19.42
N TYR A 566 24.61 -12.68 18.17
CA TYR A 566 24.43 -14.09 17.80
C TYR A 566 25.68 -14.78 17.23
N LEU A 567 26.78 -14.05 17.01
CA LEU A 567 28.09 -14.60 16.64
C LEU A 567 29.08 -14.62 17.81
N GLY A 568 28.78 -13.93 18.92
CA GLY A 568 29.70 -13.82 20.06
C GLY A 568 30.98 -13.06 19.72
N ILE A 569 30.93 -12.16 18.73
CA ILE A 569 32.06 -11.27 18.44
C ILE A 569 32.03 -10.19 19.53
N PRO A 570 33.08 -10.04 20.35
CA PRO A 570 33.11 -9.02 21.38
C PRO A 570 32.94 -7.65 20.72
N VAL A 571 31.94 -6.90 21.18
CA VAL A 571 31.74 -5.50 20.78
C VAL A 571 32.99 -4.75 21.22
N ALA A 572 33.75 -4.22 20.26
CA ALA A 572 34.82 -3.28 20.57
C ALA A 572 34.16 -1.98 21.04
N ASP A 573 34.43 -1.62 22.30
CA ASP A 573 33.96 -0.39 22.98
C ASP A 573 34.25 0.89 22.18
#